data_AF-A0A8S3W1P3-F1
#
_entry.id   AF-A0A8S3W1P3-F1
#
_cell.length_a   1.000
_cell.length_b   1.000
_cell.length_c   1.000
_cell.angle_alpha   90.00
_cell.angle_beta   90.00
_cell.angle_gamma   90.00
#
_symmetry.space_group_name_H-M   'P 1'
#
loop_
_entity.id
_entity.type
_entity.pdbx_description
1 polymer ?
#
loop_
_entity_poly.entity_id
_entity_poly.type
_entity_poly.pdbx_seq_one_letter_code
_entity_poly.pdbx_strand_id
1 'polypeptide(L)'
;MPLENRPRLPRIPLSKRNRAVVRALNPMLVTYLEASRDLCETDSILFGAALAVCRIIGAKLPMAGRATQQGSAIPAWRKMIEDRIAKARALIGTLTIFRSGNNRPRVVRTVRMAFAGTNISLSQPDITQKLTERIDDLKQKIAAWGKRIRRFSERSRRFNQNRLFQSDQKRLYKSLERPEVCGAGPGPDQADTVAFYRGLWSEPVNHSEGPWMEVVASQSASVTPMVPVTITPEDVAEVVRRAPNWKSPGLNGLHYYWLKGWKKSSRTFITFIRYRREYNATFVHPLEAMSPSPLMGIAFPFPSTGVE
;
A
#
# COMPACT_ATOMS: atom_id res chain seq x y z
N MET A 1 24.29 4.64 4.06
CA MET A 1 23.68 3.30 4.27
C MET A 1 22.65 3.09 3.18
N PRO A 2 22.74 2.01 2.37
CA PRO A 2 21.76 1.71 1.32
C PRO A 2 20.33 1.66 1.89
N LEU A 3 19.35 2.17 1.14
CA LEU A 3 17.95 2.29 1.57
C LEU A 3 17.36 0.96 2.06
N GLU A 4 17.73 -0.13 1.39
CA GLU A 4 17.23 -1.50 1.63
C GLU A 4 17.61 -2.04 3.01
N ASN A 5 18.72 -1.57 3.58
CA ASN A 5 19.27 -2.08 4.85
C ASN A 5 18.94 -1.20 6.05
N ARG A 6 18.13 -0.15 5.86
CA ARG A 6 17.82 0.81 6.94
C ARG A 6 16.85 0.19 7.96
N PRO A 7 17.21 0.13 9.26
CA PRO A 7 16.28 -0.36 10.28
C PRO A 7 15.12 0.61 10.47
N ARG A 8 13.95 0.09 10.87
CA ARG A 8 12.82 0.97 11.22
C ARG A 8 13.16 1.78 12.48
N LEU A 9 13.07 3.11 12.37
CA LEU A 9 13.29 3.99 13.51
C LEU A 9 12.11 3.89 14.49
N PRO A 10 12.34 3.61 15.79
CA PRO A 10 11.27 3.49 16.77
C PRO A 10 10.64 4.86 17.08
N ARG A 11 9.40 4.82 17.57
CA ARG A 11 8.72 6.01 18.09
C ARG A 11 9.37 6.47 19.39
N ILE A 12 9.85 7.72 19.42
CA ILE A 12 10.50 8.31 20.59
C ILE A 12 9.50 9.16 21.39
N PRO A 13 9.43 9.02 22.73
CA PRO A 13 8.64 9.90 23.59
C PRO A 13 9.11 11.36 23.55
N LEU A 14 8.17 12.31 23.62
CA LEU A 14 8.42 13.76 23.59
C LEU A 14 8.96 14.33 24.94
N SER A 15 9.87 13.62 25.59
CA SER A 15 10.45 14.05 26.87
C SER A 15 11.39 15.26 26.72
N LYS A 16 11.62 16.01 27.81
CA LYS A 16 12.57 17.14 27.82
C LYS A 16 13.99 16.66 27.49
N ARG A 17 14.41 15.51 28.04
CA ARG A 17 15.70 14.85 27.77
C ARG A 17 15.88 14.53 26.29
N ASN A 18 14.91 13.87 25.66
CA ASN A 18 15.00 13.47 24.26
C ASN A 18 15.06 14.70 23.34
N ARG A 19 14.29 15.76 23.67
CA ARG A 19 14.36 17.04 22.95
C ARG A 19 15.71 17.74 23.09
N ALA A 20 16.37 17.63 24.25
CA ALA A 20 17.70 18.18 24.44
C ALA A 20 18.73 17.48 23.56
N VAL A 21 18.68 16.14 23.47
CA VAL A 21 19.56 15.35 22.59
C VAL A 21 19.37 15.73 21.12
N VAL A 22 18.12 15.83 20.64
CA VAL A 22 17.84 16.28 19.27
C VAL A 22 18.38 17.68 19.03
N ARG A 23 18.21 18.61 19.99
CA ARG A 23 18.69 19.99 19.87
C ARG A 23 20.21 20.07 19.84
N ALA A 24 20.91 19.23 20.61
CA ALA A 24 22.36 19.18 20.65
C ALA A 24 22.96 18.72 19.31
N LEU A 25 22.25 17.86 18.57
CA LEU A 25 22.71 17.37 17.26
C LEU A 25 22.46 18.37 16.11
N ASN A 26 21.55 19.33 16.29
CA ASN A 26 21.16 20.27 15.22
C ASN A 26 22.34 21.08 14.64
N PRO A 27 23.28 21.65 15.43
CA PRO A 27 24.40 22.40 14.89
C PRO A 27 25.33 21.52 14.03
N MET A 28 25.63 20.30 14.50
CA MET A 28 26.47 19.35 13.75
C MET A 28 25.83 18.97 12.43
N LEU A 29 24.50 18.78 12.43
CA LEU A 29 23.75 18.41 11.24
C LEU A 29 23.84 19.47 10.13
N VAL A 30 23.89 20.76 10.48
CA VAL A 30 24.02 21.84 9.49
C VAL A 30 25.33 21.71 8.72
N THR A 31 26.45 21.48 9.41
CA THR A 31 27.77 21.30 8.78
C THR A 31 27.80 20.12 7.82
N TYR A 32 27.21 18.98 8.18
CA TYR A 32 27.14 17.82 7.30
C TYR A 32 26.22 18.05 6.09
N LEU A 33 25.11 18.78 6.28
CA LEU A 33 24.18 19.07 5.19
C LEU A 33 24.75 20.05 4.17
N GLU A 34 25.55 21.03 4.61
CA GLU A 34 26.26 21.97 3.72
C GLU A 34 27.30 21.26 2.84
N ALA A 35 27.90 20.18 3.33
CA ALA A 35 28.86 19.36 2.59
C ALA A 35 28.22 18.33 1.65
N SER A 36 26.88 18.19 1.66
CA SER A 36 26.16 17.15 0.93
C SER A 36 26.15 17.40 -0.58
N ARG A 37 26.43 16.36 -1.38
CA ARG A 37 26.52 16.46 -2.85
C ARG A 37 25.26 16.05 -3.58
N ASP A 38 24.39 15.25 -2.98
CA ASP A 38 23.16 14.84 -3.64
C ASP A 38 22.01 14.62 -2.64
N LEU A 39 20.81 14.37 -3.19
CA LEU A 39 19.64 14.12 -2.34
C LEU A 39 19.78 12.82 -1.54
N CYS A 40 20.50 11.83 -2.07
CA CYS A 40 20.71 10.52 -1.45
C CYS A 40 21.63 10.59 -0.22
N GLU A 41 22.70 11.37 -0.30
CA GLU A 41 23.61 11.72 0.79
C GLU A 41 22.87 12.53 1.84
N THR A 42 22.12 13.55 1.42
CA THR A 42 21.28 14.36 2.32
C THR A 42 20.34 13.48 3.13
N ASP A 43 19.61 12.59 2.46
CA ASP A 43 18.69 11.64 3.09
C ASP A 43 19.43 10.64 4.02
N SER A 44 20.62 10.18 3.62
CA SER A 44 21.47 9.31 4.44
C SER A 44 22.01 9.99 5.69
N ILE A 45 22.38 11.27 5.60
CA ILE A 45 22.84 12.11 6.72
C ILE A 45 21.70 12.30 7.71
N LEU A 46 20.50 12.67 7.24
CA LEU A 46 19.32 12.82 8.07
C LEU A 46 18.95 11.50 8.77
N PHE A 47 18.92 10.40 8.02
CA PHE A 47 18.65 9.09 8.61
C PHE A 47 19.70 8.69 9.65
N GLY A 48 20.99 8.92 9.36
CA GLY A 48 22.09 8.68 10.29
C GLY A 48 21.97 9.50 11.57
N ALA A 49 21.57 10.76 11.45
CA ALA A 49 21.32 11.64 12.59
C ALA A 49 20.17 11.13 13.47
N ALA A 50 19.06 10.72 12.86
CA ALA A 50 17.94 10.11 13.59
C ALA A 50 18.35 8.81 14.29
N LEU A 51 19.15 7.98 13.62
CA LEU A 51 19.69 6.73 14.17
C LEU A 51 20.62 6.99 15.35
N ALA A 52 21.48 8.02 15.27
CA ALA A 52 22.36 8.43 16.36
C ALA A 52 21.54 8.87 17.59
N VAL A 53 20.49 9.68 17.40
CA VAL A 53 19.58 10.06 18.49
C VAL A 53 18.91 8.84 19.12
N CYS A 54 18.42 7.89 18.31
CA CYS A 54 17.84 6.63 18.81
C CYS A 54 18.84 5.86 19.68
N ARG A 55 20.11 5.76 19.25
CA ARG A 55 21.17 5.09 19.99
C ARG A 55 21.51 5.79 21.31
N ILE A 56 21.64 7.13 21.29
CA ILE A 56 21.94 7.94 22.50
C ILE A 56 20.81 7.82 23.54
N ILE A 57 19.55 7.74 23.08
CA ILE A 57 18.38 7.59 23.96
C ILE A 57 18.23 6.13 24.46
N GLY A 58 18.98 5.18 23.89
CA GLY A 58 18.85 3.75 24.22
C GLY A 58 17.57 3.12 23.66
N ALA A 59 17.01 3.67 22.58
CA ALA A 59 15.82 3.11 21.96
C ALA A 59 16.14 1.77 21.29
N LYS A 60 15.34 0.74 21.57
CA LYS A 60 15.49 -0.58 20.94
C LYS A 60 15.20 -0.46 19.45
N LEU A 61 16.24 -0.58 18.62
CA LEU A 61 16.11 -0.64 17.17
C LEU A 61 15.66 -2.06 16.80
N PRO A 62 14.52 -2.22 16.12
CA PRO A 62 14.16 -3.51 15.55
C PRO A 62 15.25 -3.91 14.54
N MET A 63 15.95 -5.01 14.82
CA MET A 63 16.92 -5.58 13.88
C MET A 63 16.23 -5.83 12.54
N ALA A 64 16.82 -5.32 11.45
CA ALA A 64 16.40 -5.66 10.10
C ALA A 64 16.51 -7.19 9.96
N GLY A 65 15.38 -7.89 9.89
CA GLY A 65 15.35 -9.36 9.76
C GLY A 65 14.57 -10.12 10.84
N ARG A 66 14.23 -9.55 11.99
CA ARG A 66 13.24 -10.19 12.89
C ARG A 66 11.82 -9.92 12.38
N ALA A 67 11.49 -10.56 11.26
CA ALA A 67 10.09 -10.86 10.98
C ALA A 67 9.60 -11.72 12.15
N THR A 68 8.78 -11.16 13.03
CA THR A 68 7.95 -11.97 13.92
C THR A 68 7.23 -12.94 12.99
N GLN A 69 7.60 -14.22 13.06
CA GLN A 69 6.89 -15.28 12.37
C GLN A 69 5.49 -15.30 13.01
N GLN A 70 4.58 -14.50 12.47
CA GLN A 70 3.17 -14.69 12.76
C GLN A 70 2.85 -16.05 12.14
N GLY A 71 2.75 -17.06 13.00
CA GLY A 71 2.35 -18.40 12.60
C GLY A 71 1.08 -18.34 11.76
N SER A 72 0.85 -19.40 10.99
CA SER A 72 -0.27 -19.63 10.07
C SER A 72 -1.69 -19.51 10.68
N ALA A 73 -1.80 -19.03 11.91
CA ALA A 73 -3.05 -18.77 12.59
C ALA A 73 -3.90 -17.76 11.80
N ILE A 74 -5.14 -18.17 11.54
CA ILE A 74 -6.16 -17.32 10.94
C ILE A 74 -6.23 -16.02 11.75
N PRO A 75 -6.09 -14.85 11.11
CA PRO A 75 -6.16 -13.58 11.82
C PRO A 75 -7.46 -13.44 12.60
N ALA A 76 -7.39 -12.89 13.81
CA ALA A 76 -8.57 -12.72 14.67
C ALA A 76 -9.73 -11.99 13.95
N TRP A 77 -9.42 -11.00 13.10
CA TRP A 77 -10.43 -10.29 12.31
C TRP A 77 -11.21 -11.20 11.35
N ARG A 78 -10.55 -12.22 10.78
CA ARG A 78 -11.17 -13.15 9.83
C ARG A 78 -12.10 -14.09 10.57
N LYS A 79 -11.62 -14.67 11.68
CA LYS A 79 -12.42 -15.53 12.57
C LYS A 79 -13.70 -14.84 13.03
N MET A 80 -13.60 -13.58 13.49
CA MET A 80 -14.77 -12.81 13.91
C MET A 80 -15.82 -12.62 12.80
N ILE A 81 -15.41 -12.46 11.55
CA ILE A 81 -16.35 -12.29 10.43
C ILE A 81 -16.96 -13.66 10.05
N GLU A 82 -16.16 -14.72 10.05
CA GLU A 82 -16.63 -16.09 9.82
C GLU A 82 -17.68 -16.51 10.87
N ASP A 83 -17.44 -16.20 12.15
CA ASP A 83 -18.40 -16.44 13.24
C ASP A 83 -19.71 -15.67 13.04
N ARG A 84 -19.66 -14.42 12.56
CA ARG A 84 -20.86 -13.63 12.23
C ARG A 84 -21.65 -14.25 11.07
N ILE A 85 -20.95 -14.72 10.04
CA ILE A 85 -21.57 -15.42 8.91
C ILE A 85 -22.23 -16.71 9.40
N ALA A 86 -21.56 -17.51 10.25
CA ALA A 86 -22.11 -18.74 10.81
C ALA A 86 -23.39 -18.49 11.63
N LYS A 87 -23.38 -17.49 12.52
CA LYS A 87 -24.56 -17.10 13.30
C LYS A 87 -25.72 -16.63 12.41
N ALA A 88 -25.43 -15.84 11.38
CA ALA A 88 -26.47 -15.39 10.44
C ALA A 88 -27.06 -16.55 9.62
N ARG A 89 -26.25 -17.52 9.19
CA ARG A 89 -26.73 -18.74 8.52
C ARG A 89 -27.63 -19.58 9.42
N ALA A 90 -27.24 -19.78 10.67
CA ALA A 90 -28.05 -20.50 11.66
C ALA A 90 -29.41 -19.80 11.90
N LEU A 91 -29.40 -18.46 11.97
CA LEU A 91 -30.62 -17.68 12.11
C LEU A 91 -31.51 -17.79 10.87
N ILE A 92 -30.97 -17.68 9.66
CA ILE A 92 -31.72 -17.91 8.41
C ILE A 92 -32.40 -19.29 8.44
N GLY A 93 -31.65 -20.35 8.78
CA GLY A 93 -32.23 -21.69 8.89
C GLY A 93 -33.41 -21.76 9.87
N THR A 94 -33.27 -21.10 11.02
CA THR A 94 -34.34 -21.02 12.03
C THR A 94 -35.57 -20.24 11.53
N LEU A 95 -35.36 -19.10 10.85
CA LEU A 95 -36.45 -18.31 10.26
C LEU A 95 -37.17 -19.07 9.15
N THR A 96 -36.45 -19.82 8.31
CA THR A 96 -37.02 -20.66 7.26
C THR A 96 -37.87 -21.79 7.85
N ILE A 97 -37.39 -22.45 8.91
CA ILE A 97 -38.14 -23.51 9.63
C ILE A 97 -39.42 -22.94 10.26
N PHE A 98 -39.36 -21.75 10.84
CA PHE A 98 -40.55 -21.10 11.39
C PHE A 98 -41.56 -20.75 10.27
N ARG A 99 -41.07 -20.20 9.15
CA ARG A 99 -41.87 -19.88 7.97
C ARG A 99 -42.56 -21.11 7.36
N SER A 100 -41.97 -22.30 7.46
CA SER A 100 -42.59 -23.55 7.01
C SER A 100 -43.65 -24.12 7.98
N GLY A 101 -44.03 -23.37 9.03
CA GLY A 101 -45.11 -23.75 9.96
C GLY A 101 -44.64 -24.47 11.24
N ASN A 102 -43.34 -24.55 11.49
CA ASN A 102 -42.83 -25.21 12.70
C ASN A 102 -42.79 -24.27 13.91
N ASN A 103 -43.70 -24.51 14.86
CA ASN A 103 -43.90 -23.68 16.05
C ASN A 103 -43.29 -24.26 17.34
N ARG A 104 -42.24 -25.08 17.25
CA ARG A 104 -41.53 -25.56 18.45
C ARG A 104 -41.06 -24.39 19.33
N PRO A 105 -41.21 -24.47 20.67
CA PRO A 105 -40.90 -23.35 21.58
C PRO A 105 -39.49 -22.75 21.42
N ARG A 106 -38.49 -23.60 21.13
CA ARG A 106 -37.10 -23.17 20.89
C ARG A 106 -36.95 -22.30 19.62
N VAL A 107 -37.65 -22.66 18.55
CA VAL A 107 -37.67 -21.90 17.29
C VAL A 107 -38.35 -20.56 17.54
N VAL A 108 -39.55 -20.58 18.13
CA VAL A 108 -40.33 -19.37 18.45
C VAL A 108 -39.52 -18.41 19.33
N ARG A 109 -38.85 -18.89 20.37
CA ARG A 109 -37.98 -18.06 21.23
C ARG A 109 -36.87 -17.38 20.43
N THR A 110 -36.22 -18.11 19.53
CA THR A 110 -35.12 -17.59 18.71
C THR A 110 -35.60 -16.54 17.71
N VAL A 111 -36.75 -16.78 17.06
CA VAL A 111 -37.40 -15.80 16.17
C VAL A 111 -37.80 -14.55 16.96
N ARG A 112 -38.39 -14.70 18.14
CA ARG A 112 -38.78 -13.57 19.01
C ARG A 112 -37.57 -12.72 19.41
N MET A 113 -36.43 -13.34 19.69
CA MET A 113 -35.15 -12.64 19.94
C MET A 113 -34.60 -11.95 18.68
N ALA A 114 -34.79 -12.53 17.49
CA ALA A 114 -34.32 -11.95 16.23
C ALA A 114 -35.03 -10.63 15.86
N PHE A 115 -36.26 -10.46 16.36
CA PHE A 115 -37.09 -9.26 16.27
C PHE A 115 -37.16 -8.48 17.59
N ALA A 116 -36.35 -8.82 18.60
CA ALA A 116 -36.35 -8.09 19.86
C ALA A 116 -35.97 -6.62 19.62
N GLY A 117 -36.76 -5.70 20.18
CA GLY A 117 -36.60 -4.25 19.96
C GLY A 117 -37.23 -3.73 18.67
N THR A 118 -37.88 -4.58 17.87
CA THR A 118 -38.75 -4.16 16.76
C THR A 118 -40.22 -4.28 17.18
N ASN A 119 -41.10 -3.39 16.70
CA ASN A 119 -42.54 -3.40 17.00
C ASN A 119 -43.30 -4.52 16.25
N ILE A 120 -42.65 -5.67 16.02
CA ILE A 120 -43.16 -6.77 15.21
C ILE A 120 -43.61 -7.89 16.15
N SER A 121 -44.92 -8.13 16.20
CA SER A 121 -45.48 -9.27 16.90
C SER A 121 -45.60 -10.47 15.95
N LEU A 122 -45.33 -11.67 16.48
CA LEU A 122 -45.42 -12.93 15.73
C LEU A 122 -46.86 -13.29 15.33
N SER A 123 -47.86 -12.66 15.95
CA SER A 123 -49.28 -12.87 15.66
C SER A 123 -49.83 -11.95 14.58
N GLN A 124 -49.03 -11.04 14.03
CA GLN A 124 -49.46 -10.13 12.96
C GLN A 124 -49.66 -10.91 11.64
N PRO A 125 -50.67 -10.53 10.82
CA PRO A 125 -50.91 -11.19 9.52
C PRO A 125 -49.70 -11.05 8.57
N ASP A 126 -48.95 -9.95 8.65
CA ASP A 126 -47.83 -9.65 7.74
C ASP A 126 -46.50 -10.31 8.15
N ILE A 127 -46.51 -11.20 9.15
CA ILE A 127 -45.27 -11.79 9.70
C ILE A 127 -44.47 -12.54 8.63
N THR A 128 -45.13 -13.20 7.68
CA THR A 128 -44.49 -13.96 6.59
C THR A 128 -43.65 -13.07 5.67
N GLN A 129 -44.14 -11.86 5.38
CA GLN A 129 -43.42 -10.88 4.59
C GLN A 129 -42.20 -10.36 5.37
N LYS A 130 -42.40 -9.95 6.63
CA LYS A 130 -41.33 -9.46 7.51
C LYS A 130 -40.22 -10.50 7.75
N LEU A 131 -40.58 -11.78 7.82
CA LEU A 131 -39.62 -12.89 7.87
C LEU A 131 -38.78 -12.98 6.60
N THR A 132 -39.40 -12.79 5.44
CA THR A 132 -38.73 -12.85 4.14
C THR A 132 -37.75 -11.68 3.98
N GLU A 133 -38.19 -10.47 4.30
CA GLU A 133 -37.34 -9.28 4.35
C GLU A 133 -36.14 -9.49 5.28
N ARG A 134 -36.38 -10.05 6.47
CA ARG A 134 -35.31 -10.34 7.43
C ARG A 134 -34.32 -11.41 6.94
N ILE A 135 -34.80 -12.43 6.24
CA ILE A 135 -33.94 -13.44 5.62
C ILE A 135 -33.07 -12.80 4.54
N ASP A 136 -33.64 -11.95 3.69
CA ASP A 136 -32.91 -11.30 2.61
C ASP A 136 -31.89 -10.28 3.12
N ASP A 137 -32.22 -9.52 4.18
CA ASP A 137 -31.26 -8.68 4.91
C ASP A 137 -30.04 -9.49 5.40
N LEU A 138 -30.27 -10.68 5.96
CA LEU A 138 -29.20 -11.54 6.45
C LEU A 138 -28.36 -12.11 5.30
N LYS A 139 -28.98 -12.48 4.17
CA LYS A 139 -28.25 -12.89 2.95
C LYS A 139 -27.39 -11.75 2.42
N GLN A 140 -27.92 -10.54 2.33
CA GLN A 140 -27.16 -9.35 1.91
C GLN A 140 -25.97 -9.09 2.85
N LYS A 141 -26.18 -9.19 4.17
CA LYS A 141 -25.09 -9.07 5.16
C LYS A 141 -24.03 -10.15 5.00
N ILE A 142 -24.42 -11.41 4.79
CA ILE A 142 -23.48 -12.51 4.53
C ILE A 142 -22.65 -12.23 3.27
N ALA A 143 -23.30 -11.78 2.18
CA ALA A 143 -22.61 -11.43 0.95
C ALA A 143 -21.61 -10.26 1.16
N ALA A 144 -22.00 -9.23 1.90
CA ALA A 144 -21.13 -8.10 2.24
C ALA A 144 -19.93 -8.53 3.10
N TRP A 145 -20.15 -9.39 4.11
CA TRP A 145 -19.08 -9.94 4.94
C TRP A 145 -18.13 -10.85 4.14
N GLY A 146 -18.65 -11.66 3.22
CA GLY A 146 -17.84 -12.46 2.30
C GLY A 146 -16.95 -11.59 1.40
N LYS A 147 -17.53 -10.53 0.80
CA LYS A 147 -16.76 -9.53 0.03
C LYS A 147 -15.68 -8.86 0.87
N ARG A 148 -15.96 -8.58 2.16
CA ARG A 148 -14.98 -8.00 3.10
C ARG A 148 -13.81 -8.95 3.36
N ILE A 149 -14.07 -10.24 3.60
CA ILE A 149 -13.02 -11.26 3.76
C ILE A 149 -12.14 -11.33 2.52
N ARG A 150 -12.75 -11.41 1.33
CA ARG A 150 -12.03 -11.45 0.04
C ARG A 150 -11.11 -10.24 -0.11
N ARG A 151 -11.65 -9.02 0.03
CA ARG A 151 -10.89 -7.77 -0.11
C ARG A 151 -9.71 -7.70 0.86
N PHE A 152 -9.91 -8.10 2.12
CA PHE A 152 -8.86 -8.03 3.13
C PHE A 152 -7.78 -9.09 2.91
N SER A 153 -8.18 -10.27 2.46
CA SER A 153 -7.26 -11.36 2.11
C SER A 153 -6.42 -10.98 0.89
N GLU A 154 -7.02 -10.43 -0.16
CA GLU A 154 -6.32 -9.91 -1.34
C GLU A 154 -5.35 -8.80 -0.96
N ARG A 155 -5.77 -7.83 -0.13
CA ARG A 155 -4.87 -6.78 0.37
C ARG A 155 -3.66 -7.37 1.10
N SER A 156 -3.90 -8.32 1.99
CA SER A 156 -2.83 -8.96 2.78
C SER A 156 -1.88 -9.74 1.87
N ARG A 157 -2.42 -10.46 0.89
CA ARG A 157 -1.65 -11.17 -0.14
C ARG A 157 -0.77 -10.19 -0.93
N ARG A 158 -1.35 -9.12 -1.49
CA ARG A 158 -0.61 -8.09 -2.25
C ARG A 158 0.48 -7.46 -1.40
N PHE A 159 0.19 -7.12 -0.15
CA PHE A 159 1.19 -6.57 0.76
C PHE A 159 2.36 -7.55 0.98
N ASN A 160 2.08 -8.83 1.22
CA ASN A 160 3.11 -9.85 1.40
C ASN A 160 3.91 -10.08 0.11
N GLN A 161 3.25 -10.13 -1.04
CA GLN A 161 3.90 -10.27 -2.35
C GLN A 161 4.80 -9.07 -2.65
N ASN A 162 4.33 -7.84 -2.44
CA ASN A 162 5.13 -6.63 -2.64
C ASN A 162 6.33 -6.58 -1.69
N ARG A 163 6.14 -7.00 -0.43
CA ARG A 163 7.23 -7.09 0.53
C ARG A 163 8.26 -8.13 0.09
N LEU A 164 7.80 -9.28 -0.37
CA LEU A 164 8.67 -10.35 -0.86
C LEU A 164 9.39 -9.92 -2.15
N PHE A 165 8.73 -9.21 -3.06
CA PHE A 165 9.35 -8.62 -4.24
C PHE A 165 10.49 -7.66 -3.89
N GLN A 166 10.29 -6.81 -2.89
CA GLN A 166 11.32 -5.85 -2.47
C GLN A 166 12.50 -6.52 -1.76
N SER A 167 12.27 -7.60 -1.01
CA SER A 167 13.34 -8.26 -0.24
C SER A 167 14.01 -9.44 -0.95
N ASP A 168 13.24 -10.25 -1.67
CA ASP A 168 13.65 -11.53 -2.27
C ASP A 168 12.74 -11.89 -3.46
N GLN A 169 13.05 -11.29 -4.61
CA GLN A 169 12.31 -11.49 -5.85
C GLN A 169 12.25 -12.96 -6.26
N LYS A 170 13.36 -13.70 -6.09
CA LYS A 170 13.47 -15.12 -6.45
C LYS A 170 12.45 -15.97 -5.70
N ARG A 171 12.29 -15.75 -4.39
CA ARG A 171 11.26 -16.45 -3.61
C ARG A 171 9.84 -16.11 -4.06
N LEU A 172 9.58 -14.87 -4.46
CA LEU A 172 8.27 -14.51 -5.01
C LEU A 172 8.00 -15.29 -6.29
N TYR A 173 8.90 -15.26 -7.26
CA TYR A 173 8.72 -15.96 -8.54
C TYR A 173 8.53 -17.46 -8.32
N LYS A 174 9.34 -18.10 -7.46
CA LYS A 174 9.13 -19.50 -7.06
C LYS A 174 7.77 -19.78 -6.41
N SER A 175 7.20 -18.81 -5.68
CA SER A 175 5.86 -18.96 -5.08
C SER A 175 4.72 -18.74 -6.09
N LEU A 176 5.01 -18.11 -7.22
CA LEU A 176 4.07 -17.88 -8.33
C LEU A 176 4.15 -18.99 -9.38
N GLU A 177 5.34 -19.58 -9.53
CA GLU A 177 5.56 -20.80 -10.30
C GLU A 177 4.60 -21.88 -9.79
N ARG A 178 3.83 -22.44 -10.72
CA ARG A 178 3.02 -23.63 -10.47
C ARG A 178 3.88 -24.80 -10.90
N PRO A 179 4.55 -25.52 -9.98
CA PRO A 179 5.40 -26.65 -10.35
C PRO A 179 4.63 -27.75 -11.09
N GLU A 180 3.30 -27.76 -10.95
CA GLU A 180 2.38 -28.65 -11.68
C GLU A 180 2.27 -28.30 -13.18
N VAL A 181 2.58 -27.06 -13.59
CA VAL A 181 2.51 -26.57 -14.98
C VAL A 181 3.91 -26.39 -15.58
N CYS A 182 4.91 -26.08 -14.74
CA CYS A 182 6.31 -26.01 -15.14
C CYS A 182 6.88 -27.43 -15.18
N GLY A 183 6.72 -28.12 -16.32
CA GLY A 183 7.30 -29.44 -16.52
C GLY A 183 8.80 -29.47 -16.25
N ALA A 184 9.30 -30.57 -15.69
CA ALA A 184 10.71 -30.86 -15.44
C ALA A 184 11.51 -31.14 -16.73
N GLY A 185 11.19 -30.45 -17.82
CA GLY A 185 11.92 -30.51 -19.07
C GLY A 185 13.22 -29.71 -19.01
N PRO A 186 14.17 -29.96 -19.93
CA PRO A 186 15.29 -29.07 -20.13
C PRO A 186 14.78 -27.65 -20.41
N GLY A 187 15.46 -26.65 -19.84
CA GLY A 187 15.14 -25.25 -20.10
C GLY A 187 15.23 -24.91 -21.59
N PRO A 188 14.55 -23.85 -22.05
CA PRO A 188 14.65 -23.43 -23.45
C PRO A 188 16.11 -23.16 -23.83
N ASP A 189 16.48 -23.47 -25.06
CA ASP A 189 17.83 -23.25 -25.54
C ASP A 189 18.22 -21.77 -25.45
N GLN A 190 19.49 -21.50 -25.15
CA GLN A 190 19.99 -20.15 -24.96
C GLN A 190 19.94 -19.36 -26.27
N ALA A 191 20.24 -20.02 -27.40
CA ALA A 191 20.19 -19.38 -28.71
C ALA A 191 18.76 -19.00 -29.08
N ASP A 192 17.80 -19.90 -28.85
CA ASP A 192 16.36 -19.65 -29.09
C ASP A 192 15.83 -18.51 -28.22
N THR A 193 16.23 -18.47 -26.95
CA THR A 193 15.84 -17.41 -26.02
C THR A 193 16.38 -16.06 -26.47
N VAL A 194 17.65 -16.01 -26.87
CA VAL A 194 18.27 -14.78 -27.37
C VAL A 194 17.63 -14.34 -28.68
N ALA A 195 17.34 -15.26 -29.59
CA ALA A 195 16.67 -14.94 -30.86
C ALA A 195 15.26 -14.38 -30.62
N PHE A 196 14.49 -14.98 -29.70
CA PHE A 196 13.16 -14.51 -29.32
C PHE A 196 13.18 -13.07 -28.77
N TYR A 197 14.00 -12.80 -27.74
CA TYR A 197 14.06 -11.46 -27.15
C TYR A 197 14.70 -10.44 -28.11
N ARG A 198 15.65 -10.85 -28.95
CA ARG A 198 16.23 -10.00 -29.99
C ARG A 198 15.16 -9.57 -30.99
N GLY A 199 14.30 -10.47 -31.45
CA GLY A 199 13.17 -10.13 -32.33
C GLY A 199 12.19 -9.15 -31.66
N LEU A 200 11.95 -9.30 -30.35
CA LEU A 200 11.04 -8.41 -29.62
C LEU A 200 11.58 -6.98 -29.41
N TRP A 201 12.90 -6.83 -29.22
CA TRP A 201 13.52 -5.56 -28.80
C TRP A 201 14.38 -4.88 -29.87
N SER A 202 14.89 -5.64 -30.84
CA SER A 202 15.82 -5.11 -31.86
C SER A 202 15.12 -4.73 -33.16
N GLU A 203 13.95 -5.31 -33.41
CA GLU A 203 13.11 -4.93 -34.54
C GLU A 203 12.24 -3.74 -34.11
N PRO A 204 12.40 -2.56 -34.74
CA PRO A 204 11.50 -1.44 -34.50
C PRO A 204 10.12 -1.80 -35.05
N VAL A 205 9.24 -2.25 -34.16
CA VAL A 205 7.83 -2.51 -34.49
C VAL A 205 7.07 -1.20 -34.40
N ASN A 206 6.52 -0.74 -35.51
CA ASN A 206 5.53 0.34 -35.49
C ASN A 206 4.23 -0.21 -34.90
N HIS A 207 3.95 0.13 -33.64
CA HIS A 207 2.67 -0.21 -33.03
C HIS A 207 1.58 0.66 -33.66
N SER A 208 0.55 0.02 -34.22
CA SER A 208 -0.67 0.74 -34.57
C SER A 208 -1.35 1.17 -33.28
N GLU A 209 -1.22 2.45 -32.99
CA GLU A 209 -1.96 3.16 -31.97
C GLU A 209 -3.46 2.83 -32.10
N GLY A 210 -4.05 2.20 -31.07
CA GLY A 210 -5.45 1.76 -31.13
C GLY A 210 -6.42 2.95 -31.05
N PRO A 211 -7.68 2.80 -31.50
CA PRO A 211 -8.69 3.87 -31.52
C PRO A 211 -8.95 4.53 -30.15
N TRP A 212 -8.57 3.85 -29.07
CA TRP A 212 -8.71 4.36 -27.71
C TRP A 212 -7.88 5.62 -27.44
N MET A 213 -6.78 5.87 -28.16
CA MET A 213 -6.01 7.12 -27.97
C MET A 213 -6.75 8.34 -28.51
N GLU A 214 -7.48 8.22 -29.61
CA GLU A 214 -8.38 9.27 -30.09
C GLU A 214 -9.52 9.52 -29.10
N VAL A 215 -10.04 8.46 -28.49
CA VAL A 215 -11.06 8.54 -27.43
C VAL A 215 -10.50 9.25 -26.19
N VAL A 216 -9.29 8.92 -25.75
CA VAL A 216 -8.63 9.59 -24.62
C VAL A 216 -8.29 11.03 -24.96
N ALA A 217 -7.79 11.31 -26.17
CA ALA A 217 -7.48 12.65 -26.65
C ALA A 217 -8.73 13.52 -26.66
N SER A 218 -9.85 13.04 -27.23
CA SER A 218 -11.13 13.76 -27.24
C SER A 218 -11.72 13.97 -25.84
N GLN A 219 -11.66 12.96 -24.96
CA GLN A 219 -12.08 13.10 -23.56
C GLN A 219 -11.20 14.11 -22.80
N SER A 220 -9.90 14.12 -23.09
CA SER A 220 -8.92 15.01 -22.46
C SER A 220 -8.84 16.41 -23.09
N ALA A 221 -9.43 16.63 -24.26
CA ALA A 221 -9.38 17.92 -24.96
C ALA A 221 -10.02 19.06 -24.16
N SER A 222 -10.99 18.74 -23.29
CA SER A 222 -11.62 19.68 -22.35
C SER A 222 -10.84 19.89 -21.05
N VAL A 223 -9.82 19.07 -20.79
CA VAL A 223 -9.01 19.13 -19.57
C VAL A 223 -7.89 20.14 -19.79
N THR A 224 -7.93 21.23 -19.02
CA THR A 224 -6.85 22.22 -19.04
C THR A 224 -5.51 21.55 -18.66
N PRO A 225 -4.44 21.74 -19.46
CA PRO A 225 -3.14 21.18 -19.13
C PRO A 225 -2.70 21.67 -17.75
N MET A 226 -2.15 20.76 -16.95
CA MET A 226 -1.68 21.09 -15.61
C MET A 226 -0.58 22.15 -15.71
N VAL A 227 -0.83 23.32 -15.12
CA VAL A 227 0.17 24.37 -15.00
C VAL A 227 1.41 23.81 -14.30
N PRO A 228 2.65 24.13 -14.75
CA PRO A 228 3.86 23.68 -14.12
C PRO A 228 3.85 23.96 -12.61
N VAL A 229 3.75 22.91 -11.80
CA VAL A 229 3.72 23.04 -10.34
C VAL A 229 5.12 23.36 -9.85
N THR A 230 5.33 24.63 -9.49
CA THR A 230 6.57 25.06 -8.83
C THR A 230 6.42 24.85 -7.33
N ILE A 231 7.02 23.76 -6.83
CA ILE A 231 7.04 23.46 -5.39
C ILE A 231 7.99 24.46 -4.71
N THR A 232 7.45 25.30 -3.83
CA THR A 232 8.21 26.32 -3.12
C THR A 232 8.78 25.80 -1.79
N PRO A 233 9.81 26.46 -1.25
CA PRO A 233 10.30 26.18 0.09
C PRO A 233 9.20 26.17 1.16
N GLU A 234 8.29 27.12 1.04
CA GLU A 234 7.18 27.36 1.95
C GLU A 234 6.17 26.22 1.91
N ASP A 235 5.90 25.65 0.72
CA ASP A 235 5.03 24.50 0.56
C ASP A 235 5.54 23.29 1.33
N VAL A 236 6.85 23.00 1.24
CA VAL A 236 7.48 21.89 1.95
C VAL A 236 7.43 22.13 3.46
N ALA A 237 7.74 23.36 3.91
CA ALA A 237 7.66 23.72 5.32
C ALA A 237 6.24 23.54 5.88
N GLU A 238 5.23 23.97 5.12
CA GLU A 238 3.83 23.91 5.52
C GLU A 238 3.31 22.47 5.59
N VAL A 239 3.65 21.64 4.61
CA VAL A 239 3.32 20.20 4.61
C VAL A 239 3.97 19.51 5.80
N VAL A 240 5.27 19.74 6.04
CA VAL A 240 5.98 19.15 7.18
C VAL A 240 5.33 19.60 8.48
N ARG A 241 4.98 20.89 8.63
CA ARG A 241 4.33 21.44 9.83
C ARG A 241 2.99 20.76 10.12
N ARG A 242 2.12 20.62 9.11
CA ARG A 242 0.78 20.03 9.23
C ARG A 242 0.81 18.50 9.41
N ALA A 243 1.81 17.82 8.86
CA ALA A 243 1.86 16.36 8.90
C ALA A 243 1.97 15.81 10.34
N PRO A 244 1.21 14.76 10.72
CA PRO A 244 1.38 14.11 12.01
C PRO A 244 2.78 13.52 12.19
N ASN A 245 3.41 13.76 13.35
CA ASN A 245 4.82 13.42 13.61
C ASN A 245 5.18 11.95 13.28
N TRP A 246 4.28 11.03 13.58
CA TRP A 246 4.49 9.58 13.43
C TRP A 246 3.61 8.96 12.34
N LYS A 247 3.16 9.77 11.35
CA LYS A 247 2.55 9.23 10.13
C LYS A 247 3.57 8.33 9.41
N SER A 248 3.09 7.33 8.67
CA SER A 248 3.91 6.32 8.00
C SER A 248 5.15 6.93 7.35
N PRO A 249 6.35 6.38 7.62
CA PRO A 249 7.57 6.93 7.06
C PRO A 249 7.55 6.69 5.54
N GLY A 250 8.15 7.62 4.78
CA GLY A 250 8.29 7.47 3.34
C GLY A 250 9.24 6.33 2.96
N LEU A 251 9.55 6.20 1.67
CA LEU A 251 10.53 5.23 1.14
C LEU A 251 11.89 5.31 1.85
N ASN A 252 12.25 6.49 2.36
CA ASN A 252 13.48 6.72 3.11
C ASN A 252 13.48 6.21 4.57
N GLY A 253 12.35 5.75 5.09
CA GLY A 253 12.23 5.27 6.47
C GLY A 253 12.23 6.39 7.53
N LEU A 254 12.18 7.66 7.10
CA LEU A 254 12.20 8.82 7.98
C LEU A 254 10.78 9.35 8.26
N HIS A 255 10.47 9.56 9.53
CA HIS A 255 9.22 10.17 9.97
C HIS A 255 9.29 11.70 10.04
N TYR A 256 8.15 12.38 9.85
CA TYR A 256 8.00 13.84 9.99
C TYR A 256 8.45 14.37 11.37
N TYR A 257 8.38 13.54 12.42
CA TYR A 257 8.92 13.86 13.74
C TYR A 257 10.36 14.39 13.67
N TRP A 258 11.21 13.75 12.88
CA TRP A 258 12.63 14.06 12.77
C TRP A 258 12.85 15.37 12.01
N LEU A 259 12.17 15.52 10.88
CA LEU A 259 12.19 16.75 10.08
C LEU A 259 11.77 17.98 10.89
N LYS A 260 10.74 17.85 11.74
CA LYS A 260 10.31 18.92 12.66
C LYS A 260 11.29 19.19 13.81
N GLY A 261 12.06 18.19 14.22
CA GLY A 261 13.06 18.30 15.28
C GLY A 261 14.27 19.13 14.84
N TRP A 262 14.64 19.01 13.57
CA TRP A 262 15.80 19.69 12.98
C TRP A 262 15.46 21.09 12.44
N LYS A 263 14.88 21.93 13.29
CA LYS A 263 14.31 23.24 12.92
C LYS A 263 15.28 24.21 12.22
N LYS A 264 16.57 24.22 12.60
CA LYS A 264 17.58 25.08 11.95
C LYS A 264 18.00 24.50 10.60
N SER A 265 18.22 23.18 10.54
CA SER A 265 18.54 22.44 9.32
C SER A 265 17.39 22.40 8.31
N SER A 266 16.14 22.58 8.74
CA SER A 266 14.97 22.61 7.84
C SER A 266 14.97 23.85 6.94
N ARG A 267 15.47 25.00 7.39
CA ARG A 267 15.53 26.20 6.52
C ARG A 267 16.61 25.99 5.46
N THR A 268 17.80 25.55 5.87
CA THR A 268 18.91 25.18 4.96
C THR A 268 18.54 24.04 4.02
N PHE A 269 17.90 22.96 4.49
CA PHE A 269 17.46 21.81 3.69
C PHE A 269 16.49 22.23 2.57
N ILE A 270 15.58 23.13 2.88
CA ILE A 270 14.61 23.64 1.92
C ILE A 270 15.26 24.64 0.95
N THR A 271 16.21 25.48 1.40
CA THR A 271 17.02 26.34 0.51
C THR A 271 17.99 25.53 -0.38
N PHE A 272 18.50 24.38 0.10
CA PHE A 272 19.44 23.52 -0.61
C PHE A 272 18.76 22.70 -1.72
N ILE A 273 17.50 22.28 -1.51
CA ILE A 273 16.67 21.69 -2.58
C ILE A 273 16.45 22.68 -3.73
N ARG A 274 16.40 23.99 -3.47
CA ARG A 274 16.24 25.04 -4.48
C ARG A 274 17.53 25.27 -5.28
N TYR A 275 18.67 25.45 -4.61
CA TYR A 275 19.94 25.80 -5.26
C TYR A 275 20.38 24.75 -6.30
N ARG A 276 20.04 23.47 -6.11
CA ARG A 276 20.49 22.39 -7.00
C ARG A 276 19.51 22.01 -8.11
N ARG A 277 18.24 22.42 -8.01
CA ARG A 277 17.27 22.31 -9.13
C ARG A 277 17.58 23.35 -10.21
N GLU A 278 18.05 24.54 -9.82
CA GLU A 278 18.54 25.57 -10.75
C GLU A 278 19.85 25.18 -11.43
N TYR A 279 20.79 24.50 -10.74
CA TYR A 279 22.03 23.99 -11.35
C TYR A 279 21.84 22.76 -12.27
N ASN A 280 20.88 21.87 -11.98
CA ASN A 280 20.52 20.79 -12.91
C ASN A 280 19.64 21.25 -14.08
N ALA A 281 19.08 22.47 -14.02
CA ALA A 281 18.43 23.10 -15.17
C ALA A 281 19.43 23.82 -16.10
N THR A 282 20.63 24.16 -15.60
CA THR A 282 21.71 24.78 -16.40
C THR A 282 22.70 23.77 -16.99
N PHE A 283 22.72 22.51 -16.52
CA PHE A 283 23.31 21.39 -17.24
C PHE A 283 22.27 20.70 -18.15
N VAL A 284 21.62 21.49 -19.00
CA VAL A 284 21.04 21.00 -20.24
C VAL A 284 22.01 21.40 -21.34
N HIS A 285 22.89 20.47 -21.72
CA HIS A 285 23.68 20.51 -22.93
C HIS A 285 23.98 19.06 -23.35
N PRO A 286 24.18 18.77 -24.63
CA PRO A 286 23.38 19.04 -25.81
C PRO A 286 22.99 17.69 -26.43
N LEU A 287 21.77 17.21 -26.17
CA LEU A 287 21.22 16.01 -26.84
C LEU A 287 19.89 16.33 -27.54
N GLU A 288 19.69 17.59 -27.92
CA GLU A 288 18.62 18.00 -28.86
C GLU A 288 18.99 17.70 -30.33
N ALA A 289 20.09 16.98 -30.58
CA ALA A 289 20.46 16.50 -31.92
C ALA A 289 20.37 14.97 -32.01
N MET A 290 19.29 14.36 -31.51
CA MET A 290 18.88 13.02 -31.94
C MET A 290 17.38 12.86 -31.65
N SER A 291 16.63 12.68 -32.73
CA SER A 291 15.18 12.46 -32.81
C SER A 291 14.58 11.70 -31.60
N PRO A 292 13.43 12.13 -31.05
CA PRO A 292 12.84 11.49 -29.89
C PRO A 292 12.24 10.11 -30.28
N SER A 293 12.92 9.04 -29.91
CA SER A 293 12.31 7.71 -29.80
C SER A 293 11.54 7.59 -28.47
N PRO A 294 10.25 7.26 -28.47
CA PRO A 294 9.45 7.18 -27.26
C PRO A 294 9.72 5.87 -26.52
N LEU A 295 10.39 5.94 -25.37
CA LEU A 295 10.41 4.85 -24.38
C LEU A 295 9.05 4.78 -23.69
N MET A 296 8.19 3.92 -24.22
CA MET A 296 6.92 3.49 -23.63
C MET A 296 7.15 2.88 -22.24
N GLY A 297 6.41 3.39 -21.25
CA GLY A 297 6.32 2.81 -19.92
C GLY A 297 5.75 1.40 -19.98
N ILE A 298 6.53 0.43 -19.48
CA ILE A 298 6.11 -0.97 -19.37
C ILE A 298 5.06 -1.08 -18.26
N ALA A 299 3.78 -1.08 -18.64
CA ALA A 299 2.69 -1.60 -17.82
C ALA A 299 2.48 -3.07 -18.20
N PHE A 300 2.80 -4.00 -17.30
CA PHE A 300 2.48 -5.42 -17.49
C PHE A 300 0.97 -5.65 -17.36
N PRO A 301 0.27 -6.18 -18.40
CA PRO A 301 -1.09 -6.69 -18.23
C PRO A 301 -1.03 -8.09 -17.62
N PHE A 302 -1.74 -8.30 -16.51
CA PHE A 302 -2.05 -9.65 -16.04
C PHE A 302 -3.09 -10.27 -16.97
N PRO A 303 -2.93 -11.52 -17.43
CA PRO A 303 -3.95 -12.18 -18.24
C PRO A 303 -5.18 -12.48 -17.39
N SER A 304 -6.34 -11.99 -17.86
CA SER A 304 -7.66 -12.43 -17.40
C SER A 304 -7.90 -13.85 -17.94
N THR A 305 -7.96 -14.84 -17.06
CA THR A 305 -8.47 -16.16 -17.40
C THR A 305 -9.98 -16.04 -17.63
N GLY A 306 -10.39 -15.92 -18.88
CA GLY A 306 -11.72 -16.33 -19.34
C GLY A 306 -11.73 -17.84 -19.40
N VAL A 307 -12.69 -18.44 -18.70
CA VAL A 307 -13.05 -19.84 -18.84
C VAL A 307 -14.35 -19.82 -19.62
N GLU A 308 -14.32 -20.34 -20.85
CA GLU A 308 -15.49 -20.95 -21.49
C GLU A 308 -15.63 -22.38 -20.97
#